data_AF-E0NTA2-F1
#
_entry.id   AF-E0NTA2-F1
#
_cell.length_a   1.000
_cell.length_b   1.000
_cell.length_c   1.000
_cell.angle_alpha   90.00
_cell.angle_beta   90.00
_cell.angle_gamma   90.00
#
_symmetry.space_group_name_H-M   'P 1'
#
loop_
_entity.id
_entity.type
_entity.pdbx_description
1 polymer ?
#
loop_
_entity_poly.entity_id
_entity_poly.type
_entity_poly.pdbx_seq_one_letter_code
_entity_poly.pdbx_strand_id
1 'polypeptide(L)'
;MFRNNKFFSYMVVGLVAICMAGMFASCGSDDDNKASNTLTVNGKEYKVQAVLVQNALGRYTVSIAGMSGITNLASVTLDIPEKLEGKVIDLSTPGDWVFQLGSLIGGPGVVFDKGSSLFIKKKSSDTYQITFNVKKTEAGKTTTASFNFDGKPFTHNSL
;
A
#
# COMPACT_ATOMS: atom_id res chain seq x y z
N MET A 1 54.42 -32.60 -41.11
CA MET A 1 53.85 -33.76 -40.40
C MET A 1 52.64 -33.25 -39.61
N PHE A 2 51.45 -33.82 -39.88
CA PHE A 2 50.12 -33.76 -39.23
C PHE A 2 49.99 -33.07 -37.84
N ARG A 3 48.88 -32.45 -37.35
CA ARG A 3 47.44 -32.43 -37.71
C ARG A 3 46.65 -31.44 -36.79
N ASN A 4 45.41 -31.16 -37.21
CA ASN A 4 44.16 -31.00 -36.42
C ASN A 4 43.65 -29.60 -35.96
N ASN A 5 42.59 -29.15 -36.65
CA ASN A 5 41.50 -28.30 -36.19
C ASN A 5 40.60 -29.03 -35.16
N LYS A 6 40.10 -28.31 -34.14
CA LYS A 6 38.82 -28.52 -33.40
C LYS A 6 38.43 -27.16 -32.76
N PHE A 7 37.41 -26.42 -33.21
CA PHE A 7 35.96 -26.57 -32.92
C PHE A 7 35.66 -27.01 -31.48
N PHE A 8 35.15 -26.09 -30.64
CA PHE A 8 34.18 -26.24 -29.54
C PHE A 8 34.13 -24.90 -28.77
N SER A 9 33.24 -23.97 -29.14
CA SER A 9 31.88 -23.83 -28.59
C SER A 9 31.85 -23.72 -27.06
N TYR A 10 31.84 -22.48 -26.55
CA TYR A 10 31.38 -22.17 -25.20
C TYR A 10 30.37 -21.01 -25.25
N MET A 11 29.11 -21.43 -25.39
CA MET A 11 28.01 -21.08 -24.50
C MET A 11 27.78 -19.60 -24.17
N VAL A 12 26.84 -19.04 -24.94
CA VAL A 12 25.90 -17.95 -24.63
C VAL A 12 25.54 -17.87 -23.13
N VAL A 13 25.86 -16.76 -22.49
CA VAL A 13 25.16 -16.27 -21.29
C VAL A 13 24.23 -15.16 -21.75
N GLY A 14 22.95 -15.50 -21.92
CA GLY A 14 21.90 -14.57 -22.25
C GLY A 14 21.64 -13.64 -21.07
N LEU A 15 22.01 -12.37 -21.23
CA LEU A 15 21.64 -11.31 -20.30
C LEU A 15 20.19 -10.92 -20.59
N VAL A 16 19.26 -11.56 -19.90
CA VAL A 16 17.83 -11.19 -19.89
C VAL A 16 17.68 -9.92 -19.08
N ALA A 17 17.85 -8.77 -19.73
CA ALA A 17 17.50 -7.46 -19.19
C ALA A 17 15.98 -7.26 -19.34
N ILE A 18 15.19 -7.94 -18.51
CA ILE A 18 13.79 -7.54 -18.25
C ILE A 18 13.84 -6.51 -17.12
N CYS A 19 14.22 -5.29 -17.47
CA CYS A 19 13.86 -4.13 -16.68
C CYS A 19 12.58 -3.57 -17.28
N MET A 20 11.45 -4.17 -16.95
CA MET A 20 10.18 -3.44 -16.95
C MET A 20 10.26 -2.43 -15.81
N ALA A 21 10.96 -1.33 -16.07
CA ALA A 21 10.78 -0.11 -15.32
C ALA A 21 9.40 0.43 -15.69
N GLY A 22 8.36 -0.11 -15.03
CA GLY A 22 7.11 0.60 -14.85
C GLY A 22 7.40 1.83 -13.99
N MET A 23 8.06 2.81 -14.60
CA MET A 23 8.18 4.16 -14.07
C MET A 23 6.75 4.70 -14.05
N PHE A 24 6.09 4.62 -12.89
CA PHE A 24 5.03 5.55 -12.58
C PHE A 24 5.71 6.92 -12.51
N ALA A 25 5.79 7.57 -13.67
CA ALA A 25 5.96 9.00 -13.76
C ALA A 25 4.73 9.61 -13.10
N SER A 26 4.76 9.76 -11.78
CA SER A 26 3.95 10.79 -11.13
C SER A 26 4.63 12.10 -11.49
N CYS A 27 4.23 12.62 -12.65
CA CYS A 27 4.57 13.96 -13.09
C CYS A 27 3.84 14.90 -12.12
N GLY A 28 4.57 15.33 -11.09
CA GLY A 28 4.12 16.30 -10.10
C GLY A 28 3.76 17.59 -10.83
N SER A 29 2.46 17.81 -11.00
CA SER A 29 1.93 19.13 -11.29
C SER A 29 1.73 19.81 -9.94
N ASP A 30 2.52 20.86 -9.75
CA ASP A 30 2.29 22.01 -8.88
C ASP A 30 0.91 22.04 -8.21
N ASP A 31 0.87 21.82 -6.89
CA ASP A 31 -0.13 22.40 -5.99
C ASP A 31 0.32 22.18 -4.52
N ASP A 32 0.79 23.28 -3.93
CA ASP A 32 0.84 23.61 -2.51
C ASP A 32 0.89 22.48 -1.47
N ASN A 33 2.01 22.39 -0.75
CA ASN A 33 2.24 21.92 0.63
C ASN A 33 1.02 21.43 1.47
N LYS A 34 0.26 20.46 0.98
CA LYS A 34 -0.74 19.69 1.72
C LYS A 34 -0.15 18.29 1.87
N ALA A 35 -0.18 17.75 3.08
CA ALA A 35 -0.03 16.31 3.25
C ALA A 35 -0.93 15.62 2.21
N SER A 36 -0.33 14.82 1.32
CA SER A 36 -1.03 14.17 0.21
C SER A 36 -2.03 13.16 0.79
N ASN A 37 -3.23 13.65 1.11
CA ASN A 37 -4.36 12.87 1.60
C ASN A 37 -5.02 12.13 0.43
N THR A 38 -4.22 11.45 -0.39
CA THR A 38 -4.67 10.75 -1.58
C THR A 38 -4.52 9.25 -1.35
N LEU A 39 -5.62 8.53 -1.50
CA LEU A 39 -5.58 7.09 -1.65
C LEU A 39 -5.36 6.79 -3.13
N THR A 40 -4.34 6.00 -3.44
CA THR A 40 -4.18 5.46 -4.79
C THR A 40 -4.73 4.04 -4.82
N VAL A 41 -5.60 3.72 -5.77
CA VAL A 41 -6.08 2.35 -6.02
C VAL A 41 -5.88 2.04 -7.50
N ASN A 42 -5.17 0.96 -7.82
CA ASN A 42 -4.84 0.55 -9.19
C ASN A 42 -4.23 1.68 -10.04
N GLY A 43 -3.39 2.53 -9.42
CA GLY A 43 -2.76 3.68 -10.07
C GLY A 43 -3.65 4.91 -10.24
N LYS A 44 -4.92 4.86 -9.83
CA LYS A 44 -5.82 6.02 -9.82
C LYS A 44 -5.87 6.65 -8.43
N GLU A 45 -5.76 7.97 -8.37
CA GLU A 45 -5.78 8.72 -7.12
C GLU A 45 -7.20 9.15 -6.73
N TYR A 46 -7.47 9.13 -5.44
CA TYR A 46 -8.73 9.48 -4.81
C TYR A 46 -8.47 10.38 -3.62
N LYS A 47 -9.09 11.56 -3.61
CA LYS A 47 -9.00 12.48 -2.48
C LYS A 47 -9.76 11.89 -1.28
N VAL A 48 -9.08 11.80 -0.15
CA VAL A 48 -9.67 11.36 1.11
C VAL A 48 -10.27 12.56 1.84
N GLN A 49 -11.51 12.42 2.29
CA GLN A 49 -12.22 13.49 3.01
C GLN A 49 -12.22 13.26 4.52
N ALA A 50 -11.91 12.05 5.00
CA ALA A 50 -11.77 11.80 6.41
C ALA A 50 -10.70 10.75 6.72
N VAL A 51 -9.92 11.00 7.77
CA VAL A 51 -9.04 10.04 8.43
C VAL A 51 -9.38 10.06 9.90
N LEU A 52 -9.85 8.96 10.43
CA LEU A 52 -10.27 8.78 11.82
C LEU A 52 -9.34 7.76 12.45
N VAL A 53 -8.84 8.06 13.65
CA VAL A 53 -7.99 7.13 14.42
C VAL A 53 -8.60 6.98 15.80
N GLN A 54 -8.85 5.73 16.20
CA GLN A 54 -9.30 5.37 17.53
C GLN A 54 -8.24 4.47 18.17
N ASN A 55 -7.89 4.76 19.42
CA ASN A 55 -7.13 3.85 20.25
C ASN A 55 -8.03 3.40 21.39
N ALA A 56 -8.40 2.12 21.40
CA ALA A 56 -9.23 1.52 22.42
C ALA A 56 -8.82 0.07 22.62
N LEU A 57 -8.89 -0.42 23.87
CA LEU A 57 -8.62 -1.82 24.21
C LEU A 57 -7.24 -2.33 23.73
N GLY A 58 -6.23 -1.45 23.69
CA GLY A 58 -4.86 -1.77 23.27
C GLY A 58 -4.71 -1.97 21.76
N ARG A 59 -5.61 -1.41 20.96
CA ARG A 59 -5.58 -1.49 19.49
C ARG A 59 -5.77 -0.11 18.86
N TYR A 60 -5.11 0.10 17.73
CA TYR A 60 -5.35 1.20 16.83
C TYR A 60 -6.29 0.77 15.72
N THR A 61 -7.43 1.44 15.63
CA THR A 61 -8.36 1.32 14.51
C THR A 61 -8.33 2.61 13.70
N VAL A 62 -8.03 2.52 12.41
CA VAL A 62 -8.03 3.64 11.47
C VAL A 62 -9.14 3.44 10.45
N SER A 63 -9.93 4.48 10.23
CA SER A 63 -10.93 4.54 9.15
C SER A 63 -10.61 5.69 8.22
N ILE A 64 -10.45 5.38 6.94
CA ILE A 64 -10.17 6.35 5.86
C ILE A 64 -11.41 6.38 4.98
N ALA A 65 -12.06 7.52 4.86
CA ALA A 65 -13.40 7.60 4.26
C ALA A 65 -13.60 8.82 3.37
N GLY A 66 -14.75 8.83 2.69
CA GLY A 66 -15.20 9.93 1.83
C GLY A 66 -14.37 10.04 0.55
N MET A 67 -14.07 8.91 -0.08
CA MET A 67 -13.32 8.90 -1.34
C MET A 67 -14.27 9.15 -2.52
N SER A 68 -14.14 10.30 -3.17
CA SER A 68 -14.96 10.64 -4.33
C SER A 68 -14.46 9.95 -5.60
N GLY A 69 -15.37 9.46 -6.44
CA GLY A 69 -15.04 8.92 -7.77
C GLY A 69 -14.74 7.41 -7.81
N ILE A 70 -15.00 6.68 -6.72
CA ILE A 70 -14.93 5.22 -6.65
C ILE A 70 -16.25 4.64 -6.13
N THR A 71 -16.90 3.82 -6.94
CA THR A 71 -18.28 3.35 -6.68
C THR A 71 -18.37 2.17 -5.72
N ASN A 72 -17.25 1.51 -5.39
CA ASN A 72 -17.21 0.30 -4.56
C ASN A 72 -16.25 0.41 -3.36
N LEU A 73 -15.97 1.64 -2.91
CA LEU A 73 -15.06 1.87 -1.79
C LEU A 73 -15.65 2.92 -0.85
N ALA A 74 -16.37 2.45 0.16
CA ALA A 74 -16.92 3.31 1.20
C ALA A 74 -15.84 3.82 2.16
N SER A 75 -14.95 2.92 2.59
CA SER A 75 -13.85 3.22 3.50
C SER A 75 -12.71 2.21 3.40
N VAL A 76 -11.54 2.60 3.89
CA VAL A 76 -10.45 1.70 4.25
C VAL A 76 -10.45 1.54 5.76
N THR A 77 -10.42 0.32 6.25
CA THR A 77 -10.32 0.02 7.69
C THR A 77 -9.02 -0.71 7.97
N LEU A 78 -8.27 -0.20 8.94
CA LEU A 78 -7.03 -0.79 9.44
C LEU A 78 -7.22 -1.03 10.93
N ASP A 79 -6.80 -2.19 11.42
CA ASP A 79 -6.84 -2.50 12.84
C ASP A 79 -5.58 -3.27 13.24
N ILE A 80 -4.82 -2.72 14.19
CA ILE A 80 -3.59 -3.35 14.69
C ILE A 80 -3.48 -3.23 16.21
N PRO A 81 -2.82 -4.19 16.88
CA PRO A 81 -2.39 -4.05 18.26
C PRO A 81 -1.43 -2.88 18.45
N GLU A 82 -1.56 -2.16 19.56
CA GLU A 82 -0.67 -1.06 19.95
C GLU A 82 0.80 -1.51 20.07
N LYS A 83 1.06 -2.77 20.45
CA LYS A 83 2.42 -3.36 20.47
C LYS A 83 3.13 -3.39 19.10
N LEU A 84 2.39 -3.22 18.00
CA LEU A 84 2.93 -3.14 16.64
C LEU A 84 3.11 -1.70 16.16
N GLU A 85 2.74 -0.71 16.97
CA GLU A 85 2.98 0.70 16.66
C GLU A 85 4.45 0.95 16.35
N GLY A 86 4.70 1.76 15.31
CA GLY A 86 6.04 2.13 14.87
C GLY A 86 6.81 1.01 14.18
N LYS A 87 6.19 -0.15 13.93
CA LYS A 87 6.78 -1.25 13.17
C LYS A 87 6.14 -1.34 11.79
N VAL A 88 6.95 -1.74 10.80
CA VAL A 88 6.42 -2.12 9.49
C VAL A 88 5.87 -3.54 9.62
N ILE A 89 4.57 -3.68 9.44
CA ILE A 89 3.85 -4.96 9.52
C ILE A 89 3.82 -5.55 8.11
N ASP A 90 4.35 -6.76 7.96
CA ASP A 90 4.22 -7.54 6.72
C ASP A 90 2.82 -8.15 6.65
N LEU A 91 2.05 -7.72 5.64
CA LEU A 91 0.69 -8.20 5.42
C LEU A 91 0.64 -9.49 4.59
N SER A 92 1.79 -9.96 4.10
CA SER A 92 1.90 -11.23 3.36
C SER A 92 2.05 -12.46 4.25
N THR A 93 2.18 -12.25 5.55
CA THR A 93 2.15 -13.31 6.57
C THR A 93 0.96 -13.09 7.50
N PRO A 94 0.25 -14.17 7.91
CA PRO A 94 -0.81 -14.06 8.91
C PRO A 94 -0.33 -13.35 10.18
N GLY A 95 -1.17 -12.51 10.75
CA GLY A 95 -0.85 -11.81 11.99
C GLY A 95 -2.09 -11.28 12.67
N ASP A 96 -1.88 -10.76 13.88
CA ASP A 96 -2.89 -10.04 14.64
C ASP A 96 -3.01 -8.62 14.07
N TRP A 97 -3.66 -8.51 12.92
CA TRP A 97 -3.98 -7.26 12.23
C TRP A 97 -5.18 -7.51 11.31
N VAL A 98 -5.92 -6.45 10.98
CA VAL A 98 -6.97 -6.47 9.95
C VAL A 98 -6.73 -5.31 9.00
N PHE A 99 -6.84 -5.59 7.71
CA PHE A 99 -6.83 -4.60 6.65
C PHE A 99 -8.01 -4.87 5.72
N GLN A 100 -8.81 -3.85 5.43
CA GLN A 100 -9.92 -3.95 4.51
C GLN A 100 -10.04 -2.69 3.65
N LEU A 101 -10.02 -2.86 2.33
CA LEU A 101 -10.26 -1.82 1.34
C LEU A 101 -11.70 -1.93 0.83
N GLY A 102 -12.67 -1.50 1.64
CA GLY A 102 -14.09 -1.63 1.32
C GLY A 102 -14.48 -3.06 0.97
N SER A 103 -15.13 -3.24 -0.19
CA SER A 103 -15.43 -4.56 -0.78
C SER A 103 -14.43 -4.99 -1.85
N LEU A 104 -13.37 -4.21 -2.09
CA LEU A 104 -12.40 -4.49 -3.16
C LEU A 104 -11.46 -5.63 -2.79
N ILE A 105 -10.80 -5.53 -1.63
CA ILE A 105 -9.83 -6.50 -1.12
C ILE A 105 -9.74 -6.43 0.41
N GLY A 106 -9.33 -7.53 1.04
CA GLY A 106 -9.07 -7.61 2.48
C GLY A 106 -10.24 -8.13 3.29
N GLY A 107 -10.18 -7.91 4.60
CA GLY A 107 -11.09 -8.45 5.60
C GLY A 107 -10.37 -9.30 6.65
N PRO A 108 -11.08 -9.72 7.71
CA PRO A 108 -10.51 -10.54 8.77
C PRO A 108 -9.86 -11.82 8.23
N GLY A 109 -8.60 -12.06 8.61
CA GLY A 109 -7.85 -13.26 8.21
C GLY A 109 -7.35 -13.27 6.77
N VAL A 110 -7.59 -12.22 5.97
CA VAL A 110 -7.10 -12.12 4.60
C VAL A 110 -5.62 -11.72 4.60
N VAL A 111 -4.78 -12.56 3.99
CA VAL A 111 -3.36 -12.32 3.78
C VAL A 111 -3.12 -11.72 2.39
N PHE A 112 -2.19 -10.79 2.25
CA PHE A 112 -1.91 -10.06 1.01
C PHE A 112 -0.71 -10.64 0.25
N ASP A 113 -0.47 -10.17 -0.97
CA ASP A 113 0.69 -10.59 -1.76
C ASP A 113 1.98 -10.00 -1.15
N LYS A 114 3.11 -10.68 -1.36
CA LYS A 114 4.43 -10.23 -0.90
C LYS A 114 4.73 -8.78 -1.31
N GLY A 115 5.29 -8.01 -0.37
CA GLY A 115 5.54 -6.58 -0.53
C GLY A 115 4.38 -5.69 -0.06
N SER A 116 3.30 -6.30 0.46
CA SER A 116 2.24 -5.56 1.14
C SER A 116 2.63 -5.27 2.58
N SER A 117 2.47 -4.02 3.01
CA SER A 117 2.87 -3.58 4.35
C SER A 117 1.96 -2.49 4.91
N LEU A 118 1.87 -2.45 6.24
CA LEU A 118 1.18 -1.43 7.01
C LEU A 118 2.11 -0.84 8.08
N PHE A 119 2.02 0.46 8.30
CA PHE A 119 2.73 1.18 9.34
C PHE A 119 1.79 2.22 9.97
N ILE A 120 1.75 2.24 11.30
CA ILE A 120 1.04 3.26 12.09
C ILE A 120 1.95 3.68 13.23
N LYS A 121 2.13 4.98 13.41
CA LYS A 121 2.89 5.56 14.51
C LYS A 121 2.20 6.80 15.05
N LYS A 122 2.02 6.88 16.36
CA LYS A 122 1.62 8.10 17.04
C LYS A 122 2.86 8.99 17.20
N LYS A 123 2.84 10.19 16.64
CA LYS A 123 3.96 11.16 16.70
C LYS A 123 3.82 12.09 17.91
N SER A 124 2.60 12.46 18.26
CA SER A 124 2.26 13.31 19.40
C SER A 124 0.88 12.92 19.95
N SER A 125 0.34 13.67 20.90
CA SER A 125 -1.00 13.41 21.47
C SER A 125 -2.10 13.26 20.41
N ASP A 126 -2.01 14.01 19.30
CA ASP A 126 -3.06 14.11 18.27
C ASP A 126 -2.57 13.91 16.83
N THR A 127 -1.28 13.65 16.62
CA THR A 127 -0.68 13.51 15.28
C THR A 127 -0.22 12.07 15.05
N TYR A 128 -0.51 11.55 13.86
CA TYR A 128 -0.21 10.18 13.45
C TYR A 128 0.50 10.15 12.11
N GLN A 129 1.37 9.16 11.93
CA GLN A 129 1.89 8.74 10.64
C GLN A 129 1.24 7.40 10.30
N ILE A 130 0.58 7.32 9.15
CA ILE A 130 -0.09 6.11 8.66
C ILE A 130 0.35 5.90 7.23
N THR A 131 0.92 4.74 6.95
CA THR A 131 1.35 4.37 5.60
C THR A 131 0.94 2.94 5.33
N PHE A 132 0.37 2.69 4.16
CA PHE A 132 0.23 1.33 3.66
C PHE A 132 0.49 1.26 2.17
N ASN A 133 0.94 0.09 1.75
CA ASN A 133 0.96 -0.35 0.37
C ASN A 133 0.46 -1.78 0.38
N VAL A 134 -0.61 -2.07 -0.36
CA VAL A 134 -1.20 -3.40 -0.42
C VAL A 134 -1.33 -3.85 -1.86
N LYS A 135 -1.11 -5.14 -2.07
CA LYS A 135 -1.34 -5.83 -3.33
C LYS A 135 -2.04 -7.14 -3.01
N LYS A 136 -3.10 -7.46 -3.75
CA LYS A 136 -3.79 -8.75 -3.61
C LYS A 136 -4.20 -9.23 -4.99
N THR A 137 -3.86 -10.48 -5.31
CA THR A 137 -4.23 -11.12 -6.57
C THR A 137 -5.27 -12.20 -6.31
N GLU A 138 -6.46 -12.05 -6.92
CA GLU A 138 -7.58 -12.98 -6.81
C GLU A 138 -8.11 -13.29 -8.21
N ALA A 139 -8.29 -14.58 -8.53
CA ALA A 139 -8.75 -15.04 -9.85
C ALA A 139 -7.97 -14.42 -11.04
N GLY A 140 -6.66 -14.21 -10.88
CA GLY A 140 -5.78 -13.61 -11.91
C GLY A 140 -5.87 -12.09 -12.03
N LYS A 141 -6.70 -11.41 -11.23
CA LYS A 141 -6.79 -9.96 -11.16
C LYS A 141 -6.07 -9.44 -9.93
N THR A 142 -5.11 -8.55 -10.15
CA THR A 142 -4.41 -7.85 -9.06
C THR A 142 -5.09 -6.52 -8.77
N THR A 143 -5.37 -6.28 -7.49
CA THR A 143 -5.72 -4.95 -6.96
C THR A 143 -4.56 -4.42 -6.13
N THR A 144 -4.17 -3.17 -6.35
CA THR A 144 -3.19 -2.47 -5.52
C THR A 144 -3.83 -1.25 -4.86
N ALA A 145 -3.38 -0.91 -3.65
CA ALA A 145 -3.71 0.36 -3.03
C ALA A 145 -2.57 0.88 -2.17
N SER A 146 -2.37 2.20 -2.16
CA SER A 146 -1.37 2.86 -1.32
C SER A 146 -1.90 4.16 -0.75
N PHE A 147 -1.48 4.45 0.48
CA PHE A 147 -1.86 5.65 1.20
C PHE A 147 -0.73 6.10 2.10
N ASN A 148 -0.53 7.41 2.21
CA ASN A 148 0.40 7.99 3.15
C ASN A 148 -0.24 9.21 3.83
N PHE A 149 -0.15 9.26 5.14
CA PHE A 149 -0.72 10.32 5.95
C PHE A 149 0.25 10.67 7.08
N ASP A 150 0.50 11.96 7.26
CA ASP A 150 1.26 12.52 8.38
C ASP A 150 0.51 13.77 8.85
N GLY A 151 -0.18 13.67 9.98
CA GLY A 151 -1.00 14.77 10.44
C GLY A 151 -2.00 14.38 11.52
N LYS A 152 -2.89 15.33 11.82
CA LYS A 152 -4.01 15.13 12.75
C LYS A 152 -5.19 14.50 12.01
N PRO A 153 -5.82 13.45 12.57
CA PRO A 153 -7.06 12.90 12.03
C PRO A 153 -8.08 14.01 11.78
N PHE A 154 -8.82 13.93 10.69
CA PHE A 154 -9.69 14.99 10.22
C PHE A 154 -10.97 14.42 9.62
N THR A 155 -12.01 15.26 9.57
CA THR A 155 -13.24 15.02 8.82
C THR A 155 -13.58 16.31 8.09
N HIS A 156 -13.54 16.30 6.76
CA HIS A 156 -14.12 17.37 5.96
C HIS A 156 -15.63 17.14 5.86
N ASN A 157 -16.39 17.85 6.69
CA ASN A 157 -17.82 18.02 6.46
C ASN A 157 -17.98 18.95 5.26
N SER A 158 -18.11 18.38 4.06
CA SER A 158 -18.69 19.13 2.94
C SER A 158 -20.20 19.20 3.20
N LEU A 159 -20.63 20.29 3.84
CA LEU A 159 -22.02 20.76 3.82
C LEU A 159 -22.36 21.26 2.41
#